data_AF-A0A4Y2F2W8-F1
#
_entry.id   AF-A0A4Y2F2W8-F1
#
_cell.length_a   1.000
_cell.length_b   1.000
_cell.length_c   1.000
_cell.angle_alpha   90.00
_cell.angle_beta   90.00
_cell.angle_gamma   90.00
#
_symmetry.space_group_name_H-M   'P 1'
#
loop_
_entity.id
_entity.type
_entity.pdbx_description
1 polymer ?
#
loop_
_entity_poly.entity_id
_entity_poly.type
_entity_poly.pdbx_seq_one_letter_code
_entity_poly.pdbx_strand_id
1 'polypeptide(L)'
;MGESNMKRASVIEYLGVLIDDKLNFTAHLSAIKNKSLILHQGFKKVAGMSWGLSKNIRRQLYLTVVEKVIIYASAAWAHNITARQQKLLSSIQRKFLLNITRAYYTTPTAAL
;
A
#
# COMPACT_ATOMS: atom_id res chain seq x y z
N MET A 1 -22.44 -24.08 -32.60
CA MET A 1 -22.19 -22.75 -33.19
C MET A 1 -22.09 -21.77 -32.04
N GLY A 2 -20.87 -21.35 -31.68
CA GLY A 2 -20.63 -20.49 -30.52
C GLY A 2 -19.20 -20.59 -30.00
N GLU A 3 -18.21 -20.55 -30.88
CA GLU A 3 -16.82 -20.36 -30.46
C GLU A 3 -16.61 -18.88 -30.08
N SER A 4 -16.94 -18.53 -28.85
CA SER A 4 -16.51 -17.26 -28.27
C SER A 4 -15.02 -17.36 -27.98
N ASN A 5 -14.20 -16.86 -28.89
CA ASN A 5 -12.78 -16.55 -28.68
C ASN A 5 -12.65 -15.49 -27.58
N MET A 6 -12.76 -15.90 -26.31
CA MET A 6 -12.45 -15.06 -25.17
C MET A 6 -10.95 -14.77 -25.17
N LYS A 7 -10.58 -13.53 -25.54
CA LYS A 7 -9.23 -13.02 -25.32
C LYS A 7 -8.96 -13.06 -23.82
N ARG A 8 -8.03 -13.91 -23.38
CA ARG A 8 -7.55 -13.91 -21.98
C ARG A 8 -7.00 -12.52 -21.66
N ALA A 9 -7.72 -11.74 -20.85
CA ALA A 9 -7.16 -10.57 -20.22
C ALA A 9 -6.12 -11.05 -19.20
N SER A 10 -4.89 -10.53 -19.27
CA SER A 10 -3.81 -10.91 -18.35
C SER A 10 -4.06 -10.44 -16.91
N VAL A 11 -4.93 -9.44 -16.74
CA VAL A 11 -5.37 -8.90 -15.45
C VAL A 11 -6.86 -8.56 -15.55
N ILE A 12 -7.64 -8.95 -14.56
CA ILE A 12 -9.05 -8.56 -14.39
C ILE A 12 -9.23 -7.74 -13.11
N GLU A 13 -10.15 -6.79 -13.12
CA GLU A 13 -10.54 -6.04 -11.92
C GLU A 13 -11.84 -6.61 -11.36
N TYR A 14 -11.80 -7.05 -10.10
CA TYR A 14 -12.97 -7.56 -9.39
C TYR A 14 -13.01 -6.97 -7.98
N LEU A 15 -14.09 -6.26 -7.64
CA LEU A 15 -14.25 -5.55 -6.36
C LEU A 15 -13.04 -4.63 -6.04
N GLY A 16 -12.43 -4.00 -7.04
CA GLY A 16 -11.24 -3.15 -6.87
C GLY A 16 -9.92 -3.92 -6.63
N VAL A 17 -9.94 -5.24 -6.75
CA VAL A 17 -8.77 -6.12 -6.70
C VAL A 17 -8.35 -6.46 -8.12
N LEU A 18 -7.05 -6.31 -8.41
CA LEU A 18 -6.48 -6.69 -9.71
C LEU A 18 -5.98 -8.14 -9.61
N ILE A 19 -6.68 -9.04 -10.27
CA ILE A 19 -6.38 -10.46 -10.28
C ILE A 19 -5.63 -10.74 -11.57
N ASP A 20 -4.35 -11.09 -11.47
CA ASP A 20 -3.54 -11.54 -12.61
C ASP A 20 -3.74 -13.03 -12.88
N ASP A 21 -3.46 -13.44 -14.12
CA ASP A 21 -3.56 -14.82 -14.60
C ASP A 21 -2.71 -15.82 -13.79
N LYS A 22 -1.66 -15.33 -13.11
CA LYS A 22 -0.73 -16.10 -12.28
C LYS A 22 -1.10 -16.10 -10.79
N LEU A 23 -2.16 -15.39 -10.40
CA LEU A 23 -2.59 -15.19 -9.01
C LEU A 23 -1.46 -14.74 -8.07
N ASN A 24 -0.46 -14.01 -8.58
CA ASN A 24 0.65 -13.47 -7.81
C ASN A 24 0.42 -12.01 -7.35
N PHE A 25 -0.72 -11.44 -7.76
CA PHE A 25 -1.24 -10.12 -7.39
C PHE A 25 -0.22 -8.98 -7.57
N THR A 26 0.68 -9.12 -8.54
CA THR A 26 1.72 -8.13 -8.83
C THR A 26 1.12 -6.81 -9.29
N ALA A 27 0.12 -6.87 -10.17
CA ALA A 27 -0.62 -5.70 -10.63
C ALA A 27 -1.33 -4.99 -9.46
N HIS A 28 -1.97 -5.75 -8.57
CA HIS A 28 -2.66 -5.21 -7.40
C HIS A 28 -1.70 -4.49 -6.44
N LEU A 29 -0.57 -5.11 -6.10
CA LEU A 29 0.43 -4.51 -5.22
C LEU A 29 1.08 -3.27 -5.83
N SER A 30 1.25 -3.23 -7.15
CA SER A 30 1.69 -2.03 -7.86
C SER A 30 0.66 -0.89 -7.73
N ALA A 31 -0.63 -1.20 -7.87
CA ALA A 31 -1.71 -0.24 -7.65
C ALA A 31 -1.74 0.28 -6.20
N ILE A 32 -1.61 -0.62 -5.20
CA ILE A 32 -1.50 -0.24 -3.77
C ILE A 32 -0.31 0.68 -3.55
N LYS A 33 0.85 0.38 -4.13
CA LYS A 33 2.06 1.22 -4.03
C LYS A 33 1.80 2.61 -4.57
N ASN A 34 1.24 2.74 -5.76
CA ASN A 34 0.98 4.04 -6.39
C ASN A 34 -0.01 4.87 -5.55
N LYS A 35 -1.12 4.26 -5.12
CA LYS A 35 -2.10 4.89 -4.22
C LYS A 35 -1.44 5.36 -2.92
N SER A 36 -0.61 4.50 -2.32
CA SER A 36 0.11 4.82 -1.08
C SER A 36 1.12 5.94 -1.25
N LEU A 37 1.79 6.04 -2.41
CA LEU A 37 2.72 7.15 -2.69
C LEU A 37 1.99 8.50 -2.79
N ILE A 38 0.84 8.53 -3.46
CA ILE A 38 0.00 9.73 -3.54
C ILE A 38 -0.45 10.15 -2.14
N LEU A 39 -0.95 9.19 -1.35
CA LEU A 39 -1.34 9.43 0.05
C LEU A 39 -0.16 9.96 0.87
N HIS A 40 1.03 9.38 0.73
CA HIS A 40 2.23 9.81 1.45
C HIS A 40 2.65 11.24 1.09
N GLN A 41 2.56 11.63 -0.19
CA GLN A 41 2.84 13.00 -0.61
C GLN A 41 1.84 13.99 -0.02
N GLY A 42 0.54 13.66 0.00
CA GLY A 42 -0.48 14.45 0.67
C GLY A 42 -0.19 14.58 2.17
N PHE A 43 0.16 13.46 2.81
CA PHE A 43 0.55 13.40 4.22
C PHE A 43 1.72 14.34 4.53
N LYS A 44 2.76 14.32 3.70
CA LYS A 44 3.94 15.16 3.88
C LYS A 44 3.60 16.65 3.77
N LYS A 45 2.67 17.02 2.90
CA LYS A 45 2.20 18.42 2.75
C LYS A 45 1.49 18.92 4.00
N VAL A 46 0.64 18.09 4.64
CA VAL A 46 -0.12 18.49 5.84
C VAL A 46 0.67 18.31 7.15
N ALA A 47 1.67 17.44 7.16
CA ALA A 47 2.46 17.08 8.33
C ALA A 47 3.67 18.00 8.60
N GLY A 48 3.49 19.32 8.41
CA GLY A 48 4.51 20.34 8.65
C GLY A 48 5.26 20.19 9.98
N MET A 49 6.52 20.66 10.03
CA MET A 49 7.42 20.46 11.19
C MET A 49 7.00 21.27 12.43
N SER A 50 6.60 22.54 12.24
CA SER A 50 6.26 23.48 13.32
C SER A 50 4.78 23.85 13.40
N TRP A 51 4.03 23.82 12.28
CA TRP A 51 2.61 24.20 12.21
C TRP A 51 1.68 23.07 11.71
N GLY A 52 2.21 21.85 11.60
CA GLY A 52 1.48 20.71 11.05
C GLY A 52 0.70 19.89 12.08
N LEU A 53 0.04 18.83 11.59
CA LEU A 53 -0.74 17.90 12.42
C LEU A 53 0.06 17.33 13.60
N SER A 54 -0.59 17.10 14.75
CA SER A 54 0.03 16.44 15.90
C SER A 54 0.38 14.97 15.62
N LYS A 55 1.31 14.39 16.39
CA LYS A 55 1.72 12.98 16.26
C LYS A 55 0.51 12.03 16.33
N ASN A 56 -0.43 12.30 17.23
CA ASN A 56 -1.63 11.47 17.42
C ASN A 56 -2.55 11.51 16.20
N ILE A 57 -2.77 12.70 15.62
CA ILE A 57 -3.61 12.85 14.42
C ILE A 57 -2.93 12.16 13.22
N ARG A 58 -1.62 12.31 13.06
CA ARG A 58 -0.86 11.57 12.03
C ARG A 58 -1.00 10.06 12.20
N ARG A 59 -0.87 9.56 13.44
CA ARG A 59 -1.04 8.13 13.72
C ARG A 59 -2.45 7.65 13.38
N GLN A 60 -3.48 8.40 13.77
CA GLN A 60 -4.86 8.07 13.44
C GLN A 60 -5.11 8.05 11.94
N LEU A 61 -4.64 9.05 11.20
CA LEU A 61 -4.83 9.12 9.75
C LEU A 61 -4.11 7.96 9.02
N TYR A 62 -2.95 7.51 9.53
CA TYR A 62 -2.29 6.31 9.03
C TYR A 62 -3.12 5.03 9.26
N LEU A 63 -3.56 4.78 10.49
CA LEU A 63 -4.33 3.57 10.85
C LEU A 63 -5.71 3.51 10.16
N THR A 64 -6.34 4.67 9.97
CA THR A 64 -7.69 4.75 9.40
C THR A 64 -7.71 4.75 7.88
N VAL A 65 -6.70 5.33 7.22
CA VAL A 65 -6.69 5.48 5.76
C VAL A 65 -5.66 4.57 5.12
N VAL A 66 -4.38 4.75 5.45
CA VAL A 66 -3.27 4.08 4.77
C VAL A 66 -3.29 2.59 5.03
N GLU A 67 -3.44 2.20 6.31
CA GLU A 67 -3.51 0.80 6.70
C GLU A 67 -4.73 0.11 6.08
N LYS A 68 -5.88 0.78 6.01
CA LYS A 68 -7.08 0.23 5.36
C LYS A 68 -6.90 0.03 3.86
N VAL A 69 -6.24 0.96 3.18
CA VAL A 69 -5.89 0.81 1.74
C VAL A 69 -4.95 -0.38 1.53
N ILE A 70 -3.99 -0.58 2.43
CA ILE A 70 -3.04 -1.71 2.33
C ILE A 70 -3.72 -3.03 2.66
N ILE A 71 -4.56 -3.11 3.70
CA ILE A 71 -5.17 -4.37 4.16
C ILE A 71 -6.38 -4.77 3.31
N TYR A 72 -6.90 -3.87 2.48
CA TYR A 72 -8.03 -4.18 1.62
C TYR A 72 -7.78 -5.44 0.78
N ALA A 73 -8.75 -6.36 0.83
CA ALA A 73 -8.69 -7.66 0.17
C ALA A 73 -7.46 -8.52 0.50
N SER A 74 -6.76 -8.26 1.62
CA SER A 74 -5.57 -9.04 2.03
C SER A 74 -5.84 -10.53 2.12
N ALA A 75 -7.05 -10.92 2.52
CA ALA A 75 -7.48 -12.32 2.52
C ALA A 75 -7.31 -13.02 1.15
N ALA A 76 -7.43 -12.28 0.04
CA ALA A 76 -7.29 -12.81 -1.31
C ALA A 76 -5.84 -12.91 -1.78
N TRP A 77 -4.98 -11.95 -1.41
CA TRP A 77 -3.64 -11.83 -1.98
C TRP A 77 -2.49 -12.11 -1.01
N ALA A 78 -2.66 -11.94 0.30
CA ALA A 78 -1.56 -11.95 1.28
C ALA A 78 -0.87 -13.32 1.42
N HIS A 79 -1.56 -14.42 1.14
CA HIS A 79 -0.96 -15.76 1.16
C HIS A 79 -0.08 -16.05 -0.06
N ASN A 80 -0.29 -15.33 -1.17
CA ASN A 80 0.35 -15.60 -2.46
C ASN A 80 1.51 -14.63 -2.78
N ILE A 81 1.90 -13.76 -1.83
CA ILE A 81 2.97 -12.78 -2.04
C ILE A 81 4.36 -13.36 -1.79
N THR A 82 5.31 -12.96 -2.62
CA THR A 82 6.74 -13.24 -2.48
C THR A 82 7.41 -12.40 -1.40
N ALA A 83 8.58 -12.83 -0.93
CA ALA A 83 9.40 -12.05 0.01
C ALA A 83 9.75 -10.63 -0.53
N ARG A 84 9.89 -10.48 -1.86
CA ARG A 84 10.13 -9.18 -2.50
C ARG A 84 8.92 -8.26 -2.36
N GLN A 85 7.71 -8.80 -2.53
CA GLN A 85 6.46 -8.07 -2.37
C GLN A 85 6.20 -7.70 -0.90
N GLN A 86 6.53 -8.59 0.05
CA GLN A 86 6.50 -8.26 1.47
C GLN A 86 7.44 -7.08 1.80
N LYS A 87 8.70 -7.12 1.33
CA LYS A 87 9.64 -6.00 1.49
C LYS A 87 9.12 -4.68 0.89
N LEU A 88 8.40 -4.75 -0.24
CA LEU A 88 7.78 -3.59 -0.86
C LEU A 88 6.68 -2.99 0.03
N LEU A 89 5.82 -3.82 0.62
CA LEU A 89 4.80 -3.39 1.58
C LEU A 89 5.43 -2.78 2.83
N SER A 90 6.45 -3.42 3.41
CA SER A 90 7.18 -2.86 4.55
C SER A 90 7.85 -1.53 4.23
N SER A 91 8.37 -1.37 3.00
CA SER A 91 8.95 -0.10 2.55
C SER A 91 7.91 1.02 2.46
N ILE A 92 6.69 0.70 2.02
CA ILE A 92 5.57 1.65 2.02
C ILE A 92 5.22 2.06 3.45
N GLN A 93 4.98 1.09 4.35
CA GLN A 93 4.65 1.35 5.75
C GLN A 93 5.73 2.21 6.44
N ARG A 94 7.01 1.89 6.23
CA ARG A 94 8.14 2.63 6.80
C ARG A 94 8.09 4.12 6.49
N LYS A 95 7.72 4.52 5.27
CA LYS A 95 7.64 5.94 4.89
C LYS A 95 6.65 6.70 5.75
N PHE A 96 5.51 6.09 6.08
CA PHE A 96 4.53 6.70 6.97
C PHE A 96 5.00 6.70 8.42
N LEU A 97 5.58 5.60 8.89
CA LEU A 97 6.10 5.51 10.25
C LEU A 97 7.15 6.59 10.54
N LEU A 98 8.12 6.80 9.63
CA LEU A 98 9.10 7.88 9.76
C LEU A 98 8.45 9.27 9.86
N ASN A 99 7.38 9.53 9.12
CA ASN A 99 6.68 10.82 9.18
C ASN A 99 5.92 11.00 10.51
N ILE A 100 5.36 9.92 11.04
CA ILE A 100 4.60 9.90 12.31
C ILE A 100 5.55 10.06 13.49
N THR A 101 6.61 9.26 13.54
CA THR A 101 7.57 9.26 14.65
C THR A 101 8.55 10.42 14.60
N ARG A 102 8.73 11.03 13.41
CA ARG A 102 9.77 12.03 13.13
C ARG A 102 11.19 11.50 13.38
N ALA A 103 11.37 10.18 13.33
CA ALA A 103 12.68 9.56 13.46
C ALA A 103 13.56 9.83 12.22
N TYR A 104 14.87 9.70 12.38
CA TYR A 104 15.82 9.84 11.28
C TYR A 104 15.62 8.74 10.23
N TYR A 105 15.96 9.04 8.97
CA TYR A 105 15.87 8.06 7.88
C TYR A 105 16.73 6.81 8.09
N THR A 106 17.77 6.90 8.93
CA THR A 106 18.67 5.81 9.33
C THR A 106 18.12 4.94 10.47
N THR A 107 17.04 5.36 11.16
CA THR A 107 16.47 4.59 12.27
C THR A 107 15.97 3.23 11.78
N PRO A 108 16.40 2.10 12.35
CA PRO A 108 15.96 0.77 11.94
C PRO A 108 14.42 0.64 11.94
N THR A 109 13.84 -0.08 10.98
CA THR A 109 12.37 -0.23 10.89
C THR A 109 11.77 -0.91 12.11
N ALA A 110 12.52 -1.81 12.75
CA ALA A 110 12.10 -2.47 13.99
C ALA A 110 12.03 -1.52 15.21
N ALA A 111 12.58 -0.32 15.11
CA ALA A 111 12.59 0.69 16.17
C ALA A 111 11.61 1.85 15.92
N LEU A 112 10.83 1.80 14.84
CA LEU A 112 9.79 2.80 14.50
C LEU A 112 8.43 2.38 15.04
#